data_AF-A0A445JMC5-F1
#
_entry.id   AF-A0A445JMC5-F1
#
_cell.length_a   1.000
_cell.length_b   1.000
_cell.length_c   1.000
_cell.angle_alpha   90.00
_cell.angle_beta   90.00
_cell.angle_gamma   90.00
#
_symmetry.space_group_name_H-M   'P 1'
#
loop_
_entity.id
_entity.type
_entity.pdbx_description
1 polymer ?
#
loop_
_entity_poly.entity_id
_entity_poly.type
_entity_poly.pdbx_seq_one_letter_code
_entity_poly.pdbx_strand_id
1 'polypeptide(L)'
;MNFTWFSLEYVDHEDRTSKIDLFEPRFGGHQTLEERENSFYAKNQTLHCGFVKGKPGHPSTGFDINEKDKAYMYRCKVAVSSCIFGSSDFLRRPTSRLISQYSKDNVCFVMFLDDQTLSKLSSEGSSPDERGYIGLWKIVVVKNLPYEDMRRTGKVPKFLSHRLFPHSRYSIWLDSKMRLNSDPMLIIEYFLWRRKAEYAISNHYDRHNVWEEVLQNKRLNKYNHTAIDEQFNFYQSDGLPKVDPSKPNDPLPSYVPEGSFIIRAHTPMSNLFSCLWFNEVDRFTSRDQLSFAYTYLKLRRMNPERPIQLYMFKVNF
;
A
#
# COMPACT_ATOMS: atom_id res chain seq x y z
N MET A 1 -18.92 14.80 1.90
CA MET A 1 -18.35 14.68 0.55
C MET A 1 -18.93 13.41 -0.07
N ASN A 2 -19.67 13.53 -1.17
CA ASN A 2 -20.32 12.39 -1.82
C ASN A 2 -19.33 11.79 -2.84
N PHE A 3 -18.59 10.76 -2.42
CA PHE A 3 -17.49 10.18 -3.19
C PHE A 3 -17.87 8.93 -4.01
N THR A 4 -19.13 8.49 -3.95
CA THR A 4 -19.55 7.23 -4.58
C THR A 4 -20.12 7.47 -5.97
N TRP A 5 -19.26 7.36 -6.97
CA TRP A 5 -19.60 7.53 -8.40
C TRP A 5 -19.44 6.24 -9.23
N PHE A 6 -18.84 5.19 -8.65
CA PHE A 6 -18.63 3.88 -9.27
C PHE A 6 -18.35 2.81 -8.19
N SER A 7 -18.49 1.54 -8.55
CA SER A 7 -18.14 0.38 -7.72
C SER A 7 -16.86 -0.29 -8.21
N LEU A 8 -16.11 -0.88 -7.27
CA LEU A 8 -14.96 -1.73 -7.56
C LEU A 8 -15.24 -3.13 -7.04
N GLU A 9 -15.08 -4.10 -7.92
CA GLU A 9 -14.94 -5.50 -7.56
C GLU A 9 -13.50 -5.94 -7.80
N TYR A 10 -13.14 -7.12 -7.30
CA TYR A 10 -11.79 -7.62 -7.40
C TYR A 10 -11.76 -9.03 -7.97
N VAL A 11 -10.78 -9.31 -8.80
CA VAL A 11 -10.54 -10.66 -9.32
C VAL A 11 -10.19 -11.57 -8.14
N ASP A 12 -11.02 -12.60 -7.89
CA ASP A 12 -10.79 -13.58 -6.82
C ASP A 12 -10.10 -14.84 -7.35
N HIS A 13 -10.34 -15.22 -8.61
CA HIS A 13 -9.79 -16.41 -9.25
C HIS A 13 -9.37 -16.14 -10.70
N GLU A 14 -8.30 -16.78 -11.17
CA GLU A 14 -7.92 -16.77 -12.59
C GLU A 14 -8.20 -18.10 -13.27
N ASP A 15 -9.04 -18.06 -14.31
CA ASP A 15 -9.41 -19.23 -15.12
C ASP A 15 -8.55 -19.41 -16.37
N ARG A 16 -7.69 -18.45 -16.71
CA ARG A 16 -6.88 -18.48 -17.94
C ARG A 16 -5.95 -19.70 -17.96
N THR A 17 -6.23 -20.62 -18.86
CA THR A 17 -5.29 -21.66 -19.29
C THR A 17 -4.31 -21.02 -20.27
N SER A 18 -3.03 -20.87 -19.93
CA SER A 18 -2.02 -20.80 -20.99
C SER A 18 -2.05 -22.12 -21.74
N LYS A 19 -1.94 -22.10 -23.08
CA LYS A 19 -1.78 -23.32 -23.92
C LYS A 19 -0.44 -24.05 -23.68
N ILE A 20 0.25 -23.72 -22.60
CA ILE A 20 1.57 -24.20 -22.20
C ILE A 20 1.41 -24.57 -20.72
N ASP A 21 1.73 -25.82 -20.36
CA ASP A 21 1.53 -26.49 -19.07
C ASP A 21 2.32 -25.88 -17.86
N LEU A 22 2.58 -24.57 -17.85
CA LEU A 22 3.39 -23.88 -16.82
C LEU A 22 2.67 -22.66 -16.23
N PHE A 23 1.35 -22.71 -16.06
CA PHE A 23 0.62 -21.63 -15.40
C PHE A 23 0.78 -21.70 -13.88
N GLU A 24 1.75 -20.96 -13.34
CA GLU A 24 1.93 -20.77 -11.90
C GLU A 24 1.10 -19.59 -11.39
N PRO A 25 0.11 -19.80 -10.49
CA PRO A 25 -0.68 -18.72 -9.94
C PRO A 25 0.18 -17.66 -9.23
N ARG A 26 -0.15 -16.38 -9.46
CA ARG A 26 0.54 -15.24 -8.84
C ARG A 26 -0.39 -14.49 -7.90
N PHE A 27 0.15 -13.93 -6.82
CA PHE A 27 -0.62 -13.15 -5.84
C PHE A 27 -1.42 -12.00 -6.48
N GLY A 28 -0.81 -11.27 -7.42
CA GLY A 28 -1.46 -10.20 -8.19
C GLY A 28 -2.27 -10.69 -9.39
N GLY A 29 -2.21 -11.99 -9.73
CA GLY A 29 -2.69 -12.55 -10.98
C GLY A 29 -1.81 -12.21 -12.20
N HIS A 30 -2.26 -12.63 -13.37
CA HIS A 30 -1.65 -12.42 -14.69
C HIS A 30 -2.41 -11.35 -15.47
N GLN A 31 -2.39 -10.13 -14.95
CA GLN A 31 -2.98 -8.98 -15.63
C GLN A 31 -2.24 -8.69 -16.96
N THR A 32 -2.97 -8.63 -18.07
CA THR A 32 -2.41 -8.24 -19.38
C THR A 32 -2.13 -6.73 -19.43
N LEU A 33 -1.35 -6.28 -20.42
CA LEU A 33 -1.18 -4.84 -20.64
C LEU A 33 -2.49 -4.15 -21.01
N GLU A 34 -3.38 -4.80 -21.76
CA GLU A 34 -4.69 -4.25 -22.09
C GLU A 34 -5.59 -4.11 -20.85
N GLU A 35 -5.64 -5.14 -20.00
CA GLU A 35 -6.37 -5.08 -18.71
C GLU A 35 -5.81 -3.99 -17.80
N ARG A 36 -4.48 -3.85 -17.78
CA ARG A 36 -3.81 -2.76 -17.08
C ARG A 36 -4.24 -1.40 -17.63
N GLU A 37 -4.19 -1.18 -18.93
CA GLU A 37 -4.60 0.10 -19.54
C GLU A 37 -6.06 0.43 -19.21
N ASN A 38 -6.95 -0.55 -19.34
CA ASN A 38 -8.37 -0.38 -19.02
C ASN A 38 -8.63 -0.10 -17.54
N SER A 39 -7.76 -0.60 -16.64
CA SER A 39 -7.93 -0.43 -15.20
C SER A 39 -7.78 1.01 -14.70
N PHE A 40 -7.13 1.89 -15.47
CA PHE A 40 -6.94 3.29 -15.08
C PHE A 40 -8.20 4.15 -15.21
N TYR A 41 -9.29 3.66 -15.81
CA TYR A 41 -10.56 4.40 -15.89
C TYR A 41 -11.41 4.21 -14.63
N ALA A 42 -11.90 5.30 -14.04
CA ALA A 42 -12.75 5.31 -12.85
C ALA A 42 -14.23 5.03 -13.19
N LYS A 43 -14.49 3.78 -13.54
CA LYS A 43 -15.80 3.21 -13.87
C LYS A 43 -16.06 1.94 -13.06
N ASN A 44 -17.30 1.45 -13.10
CA ASN A 44 -17.63 0.13 -12.55
C ASN A 44 -16.76 -0.91 -13.24
N GLN A 45 -15.96 -1.65 -12.46
CA GLN A 45 -15.03 -2.64 -12.99
C GLN A 45 -14.62 -3.67 -11.95
N THR A 46 -14.18 -4.82 -12.42
CA THR A 46 -13.48 -5.85 -11.65
C THR A 46 -11.98 -5.73 -11.89
N LEU A 47 -11.20 -5.59 -10.82
CA LEU A 47 -9.80 -5.18 -10.87
C LEU A 47 -8.86 -6.23 -10.27
N HIS A 48 -7.74 -6.51 -10.92
CA HIS A 48 -6.61 -7.19 -10.28
C HIS A 48 -6.05 -6.30 -9.16
N CYS A 49 -6.06 -6.79 -7.92
CA CYS A 49 -5.64 -5.99 -6.77
C CYS A 49 -5.13 -6.88 -5.61
N GLY A 50 -4.24 -7.81 -5.96
CA GLY A 50 -3.76 -8.84 -5.03
C GLY A 50 -4.83 -9.85 -4.61
N PHE A 51 -4.39 -10.87 -3.87
CA PHE A 51 -5.21 -11.97 -3.35
C PHE A 51 -5.94 -12.78 -4.44
N VAL A 52 -5.39 -12.82 -5.65
CA VAL A 52 -5.93 -13.63 -6.74
C VAL A 52 -5.58 -15.08 -6.46
N LYS A 53 -6.57 -15.96 -6.39
CA LYS A 53 -6.36 -17.40 -6.16
C LYS A 53 -6.14 -18.13 -7.48
N GLY A 54 -5.36 -19.21 -7.40
CA GLY A 54 -5.30 -20.19 -8.47
C GLY A 54 -6.61 -20.96 -8.66
N LYS A 55 -6.62 -21.84 -9.65
CA LYS A 55 -7.71 -22.79 -9.86
C LYS A 55 -7.86 -23.75 -8.68
N PRO A 56 -9.05 -24.33 -8.46
CA PRO A 56 -9.22 -25.41 -7.49
C PRO A 56 -8.14 -26.48 -7.67
N GLY A 57 -7.42 -26.80 -6.59
CA GLY A 57 -6.30 -27.75 -6.60
C GLY A 57 -4.90 -27.13 -6.70
N HIS A 58 -4.77 -25.85 -7.03
CA HIS A 58 -3.50 -25.13 -6.92
C HIS A 58 -3.23 -24.67 -5.48
N PRO A 59 -1.94 -24.53 -5.08
CA PRO A 59 -1.57 -23.98 -3.77
C PRO A 59 -2.02 -22.51 -3.63
N SER A 60 -2.06 -22.03 -2.39
CA SER A 60 -2.32 -20.61 -2.09
C SER A 60 -1.32 -19.71 -2.81
N THR A 61 -1.78 -18.58 -3.33
CA THR A 61 -0.92 -17.52 -3.88
C THR A 61 -0.30 -16.63 -2.80
N GLY A 62 -0.55 -16.97 -1.54
CA GLY A 62 0.15 -16.45 -0.37
C GLY A 62 -0.57 -15.32 0.36
N PHE A 63 0.13 -14.78 1.36
CA PHE A 63 -0.39 -13.84 2.35
C PHE A 63 -1.51 -14.43 3.21
N ASP A 64 -1.32 -15.65 3.68
CA ASP A 64 -2.33 -16.39 4.43
C ASP A 64 -2.42 -15.87 5.86
N ILE A 65 -3.61 -15.37 6.23
CA ILE A 65 -3.95 -14.92 7.58
C ILE A 65 -4.96 -15.91 8.18
N ASN A 66 -4.84 -16.21 9.48
CA ASN A 66 -5.80 -17.08 10.15
C ASN A 66 -7.21 -16.45 10.23
N GLU A 67 -8.24 -17.29 10.32
CA GLU A 67 -9.63 -16.84 10.28
C GLU A 67 -10.03 -15.94 11.45
N LYS A 68 -9.40 -16.10 12.64
CA LYS A 68 -9.68 -15.25 13.80
C LYS A 68 -9.21 -13.82 13.57
N ASP A 69 -8.02 -13.66 13.02
CA ASP A 69 -7.44 -12.35 12.70
C ASP A 69 -8.17 -11.71 11.52
N LYS A 70 -8.55 -12.47 10.48
CA LYS A 70 -9.45 -11.98 9.42
C LYS A 70 -10.76 -11.47 10.01
N ALA A 71 -11.39 -12.21 10.92
CA ALA A 71 -12.64 -11.81 11.56
C ALA A 71 -12.50 -10.56 12.45
N TYR A 72 -11.33 -10.37 13.09
CA TYR A 72 -11.00 -9.15 13.81
C TYR A 72 -10.88 -7.97 12.84
N MET A 73 -10.06 -8.13 11.80
CA MET A 73 -9.79 -7.10 10.78
C MET A 73 -11.05 -6.70 10.01
N TYR A 74 -11.95 -7.64 9.76
CA TYR A 74 -13.24 -7.43 9.10
C TYR A 74 -14.15 -6.45 9.88
N ARG A 75 -14.01 -6.34 11.21
CA ARG A 75 -14.87 -5.45 12.02
C ARG A 75 -14.31 -4.03 12.14
N CYS A 76 -13.05 -3.82 11.78
CA CYS A 76 -12.36 -2.55 11.95
C CYS A 76 -13.01 -1.44 11.11
N LYS A 77 -13.47 -0.37 11.76
CA LYS A 77 -13.97 0.84 11.08
C LYS A 77 -12.86 1.85 10.80
N VAL A 78 -11.84 1.87 11.65
CA VAL A 78 -10.59 2.61 11.45
C VAL A 78 -9.45 1.65 11.76
N ALA A 79 -8.44 1.61 10.89
CA ALA A 79 -7.28 0.75 11.08
C ALA A 79 -5.98 1.55 11.02
N VAL A 80 -5.08 1.32 11.97
CA VAL A 80 -3.66 1.67 11.88
C VAL A 80 -2.91 0.38 11.64
N SER A 81 -2.09 0.33 10.60
CA SER A 81 -1.35 -0.88 10.24
C SER A 81 0.11 -0.61 9.93
N SER A 82 0.95 -1.58 10.29
CA SER A 82 2.37 -1.64 9.94
C SER A 82 2.78 -3.10 9.70
N CYS A 83 3.99 -3.35 9.19
CA CYS A 83 4.52 -4.70 9.06
C CYS A 83 6.01 -4.79 9.32
N ILE A 84 6.48 -5.96 9.75
CA ILE A 84 7.89 -6.33 9.79
C ILE A 84 7.99 -7.77 9.28
N PHE A 85 8.67 -7.97 8.15
CA PHE A 85 8.92 -9.28 7.56
C PHE A 85 10.42 -9.53 7.46
N GLY A 86 10.84 -10.79 7.59
CA GLY A 86 12.25 -11.17 7.53
C GLY A 86 13.12 -10.53 8.62
N SER A 87 12.52 -10.17 9.77
CA SER A 87 13.22 -9.52 10.89
C SER A 87 13.97 -8.23 10.52
N SER A 88 13.45 -7.49 9.53
CA SER A 88 14.13 -6.36 8.91
C SER A 88 14.22 -5.10 9.79
N ASP A 89 13.48 -5.05 10.90
CA ASP A 89 13.35 -3.87 11.75
C ASP A 89 12.98 -4.22 13.20
N PHE A 90 13.04 -3.23 14.09
CA PHE A 90 12.60 -3.33 15.47
C PHE A 90 11.12 -2.97 15.61
N LEU A 91 10.43 -3.61 16.56
CA LEU A 91 9.05 -3.27 16.87
C LEU A 91 8.94 -1.92 17.58
N ARG A 92 8.46 -0.89 16.86
CA ARG A 92 8.07 0.40 17.45
C ARG A 92 6.63 0.34 17.94
N ARG A 93 6.43 0.44 19.25
CA ARG A 93 5.08 0.49 19.87
C ARG A 93 4.51 1.92 19.79
N PRO A 94 3.22 2.11 19.43
CA PRO A 94 2.54 3.38 19.56
C PRO A 94 2.69 3.93 20.97
N THR A 95 2.84 5.25 21.10
CA THR A 95 2.97 5.90 22.40
C THR A 95 1.60 5.93 23.08
N SER A 96 1.23 4.84 23.77
CA SER A 96 -0.12 4.60 24.32
C SER A 96 -0.69 5.76 25.16
N ARG A 97 0.16 6.51 25.87
CA ARG A 97 -0.26 7.70 26.64
C ARG A 97 -0.76 8.88 25.78
N LEU A 98 -0.38 8.94 24.51
CA LEU A 98 -0.81 9.95 23.54
C LEU A 98 -2.02 9.50 22.71
N ILE A 99 -2.49 8.27 22.92
CA ILE A 99 -3.67 7.71 22.26
C ILE A 99 -4.84 7.79 23.25
N SER A 100 -5.90 8.49 22.84
CA SER A 100 -7.10 8.65 23.64
C SER A 100 -7.78 7.32 23.93
N GLN A 101 -8.59 7.28 24.99
CA GLN A 101 -9.39 6.08 25.29
C GLN A 101 -10.37 5.76 24.14
N TYR A 102 -11.00 6.78 23.57
CA TYR A 102 -11.84 6.63 22.39
C TYR A 102 -11.13 5.90 21.25
N SER A 103 -9.90 6.31 20.91
CA SER A 103 -9.14 5.65 19.85
C SER A 103 -8.67 4.25 20.23
N LYS A 104 -8.35 3.98 21.50
CA LYS A 104 -8.05 2.61 21.97
C LYS A 104 -9.24 1.67 21.81
N ASP A 105 -10.46 2.17 21.97
CA ASP A 105 -11.68 1.38 21.88
C ASP A 105 -12.21 1.24 20.44
N ASN A 106 -11.94 2.21 19.57
CA ASN A 106 -12.56 2.31 18.24
C ASN A 106 -11.60 2.14 17.05
N VAL A 107 -10.29 2.13 17.30
CA VAL A 107 -9.27 1.98 16.24
C VAL A 107 -8.55 0.65 16.39
N CYS A 108 -8.53 -0.14 15.32
CA CYS A 108 -7.72 -1.34 15.27
C CYS A 108 -6.26 -0.97 15.00
N PHE A 109 -5.35 -1.38 15.87
CA PHE A 109 -3.91 -1.29 15.63
C PHE A 109 -3.39 -2.68 15.25
N VAL A 110 -2.90 -2.87 14.03
CA VAL A 110 -2.45 -4.17 13.50
C VAL A 110 -0.99 -4.13 13.07
N MET A 111 -0.22 -5.11 13.54
CA MET A 111 1.15 -5.35 13.10
C MET A 111 1.23 -6.70 12.39
N PHE A 112 1.53 -6.67 11.08
CA PHE A 112 1.73 -7.87 10.28
C PHE A 112 3.17 -8.38 10.42
N LEU A 113 3.34 -9.64 10.81
CA LEU A 113 4.64 -10.29 10.99
C LEU A 113 4.68 -11.62 10.26
N ASP A 114 5.87 -12.11 9.91
CA ASP A 114 6.08 -13.53 9.61
C ASP A 114 6.52 -14.31 10.87
N ASP A 115 6.49 -15.64 10.78
CA ASP A 115 6.86 -16.53 11.90
C ASP A 115 8.29 -16.26 12.41
N GLN A 116 9.23 -15.97 11.49
CA GLN A 116 10.61 -15.64 11.81
C GLN A 116 10.69 -14.37 12.67
N THR A 117 10.02 -13.28 12.25
CA THR A 117 10.05 -12.02 12.99
C THR A 117 9.36 -12.16 14.34
N LEU A 118 8.23 -12.87 14.42
CA LEU A 118 7.56 -13.11 15.70
C LEU A 118 8.47 -13.86 16.69
N SER A 119 9.18 -14.89 16.21
CA SER A 119 10.12 -15.67 17.02
C SER A 119 11.26 -14.79 17.55
N LYS A 120 11.83 -13.94 16.69
CA LYS A 120 12.89 -13.00 17.08
C LYS A 120 12.39 -12.00 18.13
N LEU A 121 11.25 -11.35 17.88
CA LEU A 121 10.68 -10.38 18.83
C LEU A 121 10.39 -11.01 20.19
N SER A 122 9.90 -12.25 20.20
CA SER A 122 9.65 -13.00 21.45
C SER A 122 10.94 -13.27 22.21
N SER A 123 12.01 -13.66 21.50
CA SER A 123 13.34 -13.86 22.11
C SER A 123 13.96 -12.58 22.67
N GLU A 124 13.60 -11.42 22.11
CA GLU A 124 14.03 -10.08 22.55
C GLU A 124 13.10 -9.48 23.63
N GLY A 125 12.16 -10.26 24.18
CA GLY A 125 11.27 -9.84 25.27
C GLY A 125 10.04 -9.05 24.81
N SER A 126 9.70 -9.08 23.52
CA SER A 126 8.47 -8.54 22.96
C SER A 126 7.54 -9.67 22.50
N SER A 127 7.19 -10.57 23.41
CA SER A 127 6.19 -11.61 23.17
C SER A 127 4.76 -11.02 23.21
N PRO A 128 3.84 -11.47 22.34
CA PRO A 128 2.42 -11.12 22.46
C PRO A 128 1.82 -11.58 23.80
N ASP A 129 0.90 -10.81 24.35
CA ASP A 129 0.08 -11.20 25.51
C ASP A 129 -0.89 -12.34 25.16
N GLU A 130 -1.65 -12.84 26.15
CA GLU A 130 -2.62 -13.92 25.96
C GLU A 130 -3.72 -13.58 24.92
N ARG A 131 -3.95 -12.29 24.65
CA ARG A 131 -4.91 -11.79 23.65
C ARG A 131 -4.25 -11.59 22.27
N GLY A 132 -2.94 -11.82 22.17
CA GLY A 132 -2.14 -11.67 20.96
C GLY A 132 -1.71 -10.22 20.69
N TYR A 133 -1.52 -9.39 21.72
CA TYR A 133 -1.11 -8.00 21.58
C TYR A 133 0.31 -7.74 22.09
N ILE A 134 1.03 -6.83 21.43
CA ILE A 134 2.25 -6.22 21.98
C ILE A 134 2.01 -4.71 22.13
N GLY A 135 1.73 -4.27 23.35
CA GLY A 135 1.24 -2.92 23.60
C GLY A 135 -0.13 -2.71 22.95
N LEU A 136 -0.26 -1.73 22.05
CA LEU A 136 -1.50 -1.55 21.28
C LEU A 136 -1.58 -2.44 20.05
N TRP A 137 -0.46 -2.96 19.54
CA TRP A 137 -0.46 -3.75 18.31
C TRP A 137 -1.12 -5.11 18.51
N LYS A 138 -2.23 -5.39 17.83
CA LYS A 138 -2.68 -6.75 17.55
C LYS A 138 -1.71 -7.39 16.57
N ILE A 139 -1.07 -8.48 16.97
CA ILE A 139 -0.13 -9.20 16.12
C ILE A 139 -0.92 -10.11 15.18
N VAL A 140 -0.67 -9.97 13.88
CA VAL A 140 -1.23 -10.81 12.83
C VAL A 140 -0.08 -11.50 12.11
N VAL A 141 0.00 -12.81 12.26
CA VAL A 141 1.04 -13.61 11.60
C VAL A 141 0.57 -13.97 10.20
N VAL A 142 1.40 -13.62 9.21
CA VAL A 142 1.20 -13.92 7.80
C VAL A 142 2.03 -15.15 7.44
N LYS A 143 1.35 -16.18 6.94
CA LYS A 143 1.97 -17.40 6.41
C LYS A 143 2.04 -17.35 4.90
N ASN A 144 2.89 -18.21 4.32
CA ASN A 144 3.06 -18.36 2.88
C ASN A 144 3.23 -16.98 2.20
N LEU A 145 4.34 -16.30 2.49
CA LEU A 145 4.55 -14.94 1.98
C LEU A 145 4.49 -14.95 0.43
N PRO A 146 3.79 -13.99 -0.20
CA PRO A 146 3.52 -14.02 -1.64
C PRO A 146 4.76 -13.72 -2.51
N TYR A 147 5.84 -13.22 -1.89
CA TYR A 147 7.08 -12.86 -2.59
C TYR A 147 8.31 -13.20 -1.76
N GLU A 148 9.38 -13.59 -2.46
CA GLU A 148 10.71 -13.75 -1.87
C GLU A 148 11.30 -12.41 -1.39
N ASP A 149 11.03 -11.31 -2.12
CA ASP A 149 11.43 -9.97 -1.69
C ASP A 149 10.51 -9.48 -0.56
N MET A 150 11.03 -9.48 0.67
CA MET A 150 10.31 -9.00 1.86
C MET A 150 9.86 -7.54 1.74
N ARG A 151 10.57 -6.70 0.97
CA ARG A 151 10.13 -5.32 0.71
C ARG A 151 8.87 -5.31 -0.14
N ARG A 152 8.76 -6.21 -1.13
CA ARG A 152 7.56 -6.39 -1.96
C ARG A 152 6.40 -6.95 -1.13
N THR A 153 6.66 -7.94 -0.27
CA THR A 153 5.67 -8.46 0.70
C THR A 153 5.14 -7.35 1.61
N GLY A 154 6.00 -6.45 2.09
CA GLY A 154 5.60 -5.28 2.88
C GLY A 154 4.69 -4.29 2.13
N LYS A 155 4.61 -4.36 0.79
CA LYS A 155 3.70 -3.52 0.00
C LYS A 155 2.26 -3.98 0.06
N VAL A 156 2.01 -5.25 0.42
CA VAL A 156 0.65 -5.78 0.57
C VAL A 156 -0.11 -5.03 1.68
N PRO A 157 0.33 -5.02 2.96
CA PRO A 157 -0.37 -4.28 3.99
C PRO A 157 -0.25 -2.76 3.82
N LYS A 158 0.78 -2.30 3.11
CA LYS A 158 0.92 -0.89 2.72
C LYS A 158 -0.20 -0.46 1.80
N PHE A 159 -0.38 -1.06 0.63
CA PHE A 159 -1.30 -0.54 -0.39
C PHE A 159 -2.70 -1.17 -0.30
N LEU A 160 -2.80 -2.43 0.09
CA LEU A 160 -4.03 -3.19 0.05
C LEU A 160 -4.80 -3.15 1.38
N SER A 161 -4.66 -2.07 2.16
CA SER A 161 -5.38 -1.94 3.45
C SER A 161 -6.90 -2.03 3.26
N HIS A 162 -7.45 -1.57 2.14
CA HIS A 162 -8.87 -1.70 1.84
C HIS A 162 -9.31 -3.15 1.55
N ARG A 163 -8.41 -4.00 1.05
CA ARG A 163 -8.66 -5.45 0.89
C ARG A 163 -8.54 -6.18 2.23
N LEU A 164 -7.58 -5.77 3.07
CA LEU A 164 -7.32 -6.36 4.39
C LEU A 164 -8.37 -5.97 5.44
N PHE A 165 -8.89 -4.75 5.38
CA PHE A 165 -9.89 -4.20 6.29
C PHE A 165 -11.16 -3.79 5.52
N PRO A 166 -11.95 -4.75 5.00
CA PRO A 166 -13.02 -4.49 4.03
C PRO A 166 -14.16 -3.59 4.53
N HIS A 167 -14.33 -3.44 5.84
CA HIS A 167 -15.33 -2.54 6.45
C HIS A 167 -14.75 -1.23 7.00
N SER A 168 -13.45 -1.02 6.83
CA SER A 168 -12.81 0.20 7.29
C SER A 168 -13.22 1.38 6.42
N ARG A 169 -13.53 2.50 7.06
CA ARG A 169 -13.76 3.79 6.39
C ARG A 169 -12.47 4.57 6.22
N TYR A 170 -11.53 4.35 7.15
CA TYR A 170 -10.23 5.00 7.15
C TYR A 170 -9.12 4.02 7.49
N SER A 171 -7.95 4.18 6.88
CA SER A 171 -6.73 3.50 7.27
C SER A 171 -5.54 4.45 7.37
N ILE A 172 -4.62 4.11 8.28
CA ILE A 172 -3.32 4.75 8.44
C ILE A 172 -2.25 3.67 8.28
N TRP A 173 -1.43 3.79 7.25
CA TRP A 173 -0.20 3.02 7.12
C TRP A 173 0.95 3.76 7.82
N LEU A 174 1.71 3.03 8.61
CA LEU A 174 2.92 3.50 9.28
C LEU A 174 4.07 2.54 9.02
N ASP A 175 5.17 3.03 8.45
CA ASP A 175 6.40 2.25 8.29
C ASP A 175 6.95 1.81 9.66
N SER A 176 7.51 0.60 9.74
CA SER A 176 7.97 0.00 10.99
C SER A 176 9.05 0.83 11.70
N LYS A 177 9.79 1.66 10.95
CA LYS A 177 10.81 2.55 11.51
C LYS A 177 10.21 3.68 12.33
N MET A 178 8.94 4.01 12.11
CA MET A 178 8.26 5.12 12.73
C MET A 178 7.53 4.71 14.01
N ARG A 179 7.33 5.68 14.90
CA ARG A 179 6.49 5.53 16.09
C ARG A 179 5.26 6.43 15.97
N LEU A 180 4.08 5.87 16.19
CA LEU A 180 2.85 6.65 16.26
C LEU A 180 2.82 7.47 17.57
N ASN A 181 2.96 8.78 17.45
CA ASN A 181 2.97 9.73 18.57
C ASN A 181 1.76 10.67 18.59
N SER A 182 0.75 10.42 17.76
CA SER A 182 -0.46 11.22 17.70
C SER A 182 -1.68 10.32 17.61
N ASP A 183 -2.80 10.79 18.15
CA ASP A 183 -4.06 10.05 18.11
C ASP A 183 -4.53 9.83 16.65
N PRO A 184 -4.90 8.60 16.24
CA PRO A 184 -5.35 8.29 14.88
C PRO A 184 -6.51 9.15 14.39
N MET A 185 -7.46 9.48 15.27
CA MET A 185 -8.62 10.28 14.89
C MET A 185 -8.23 11.73 14.60
N LEU A 186 -7.29 12.29 15.37
CA LEU A 186 -6.72 13.62 15.09
C LEU A 186 -5.90 13.63 13.80
N ILE A 187 -5.16 12.56 13.52
CA ILE A 187 -4.43 12.38 12.25
C ILE A 187 -5.42 12.41 11.07
N ILE A 188 -6.48 11.61 11.13
CA ILE A 188 -7.50 11.55 10.07
C ILE A 188 -8.17 12.92 9.88
N GLU A 189 -8.56 13.56 10.98
CA GLU A 189 -9.18 14.89 10.94
C GLU A 189 -8.27 15.93 10.28
N TYR A 190 -7.00 15.98 10.68
CA TYR A 190 -6.04 16.95 10.18
C TYR A 190 -5.66 16.72 8.72
N PHE A 191 -5.33 15.48 8.34
CA PHE A 191 -4.79 15.17 7.02
C PHE A 191 -5.85 14.95 5.95
N LEU A 192 -7.05 14.49 6.32
CA LEU A 192 -8.13 14.23 5.38
C LEU A 192 -9.26 15.25 5.49
N TRP A 193 -9.87 15.39 6.67
CA TRP A 193 -11.12 16.17 6.79
C TRP A 193 -10.88 17.67 6.56
N ARG A 194 -9.89 18.27 7.24
CA ARG A 194 -9.53 19.69 7.02
C ARG A 194 -9.05 19.98 5.62
N ARG A 195 -8.39 19.00 4.99
CA ARG A 195 -7.82 19.13 3.64
C ARG A 195 -8.79 18.78 2.54
N LYS A 196 -9.99 18.29 2.90
CA LYS A 196 -10.98 17.72 1.96
C LYS A 196 -10.34 16.66 1.03
N ALA A 197 -9.40 15.89 1.58
CA ALA A 197 -8.65 14.87 0.87
C ALA A 197 -9.20 13.48 1.20
N GLU A 198 -9.04 12.55 0.25
CA GLU A 198 -9.33 11.12 0.44
C GLU A 198 -8.05 10.29 0.56
N TYR A 199 -6.91 10.85 0.19
CA TYR A 199 -5.60 10.23 0.29
C TYR A 199 -4.59 11.26 0.79
N ALA A 200 -3.77 10.91 1.77
CA ALA A 200 -2.68 11.76 2.21
C ALA A 200 -1.39 10.95 2.37
N ILE A 201 -0.26 11.52 1.96
CA ILE A 201 1.02 10.81 1.94
C ILE A 201 2.19 11.75 2.23
N SER A 202 3.18 11.25 2.95
CA SER A 202 4.44 11.97 3.19
C SER A 202 5.25 12.14 1.90
N ASN A 203 5.69 13.38 1.66
CA ASN A 203 6.69 13.74 0.66
C ASN A 203 8.07 13.28 1.12
N HIS A 204 8.89 12.85 0.17
CA HIS A 204 10.30 12.61 0.42
C HIS A 204 10.99 13.94 0.79
N TYR A 205 11.92 13.87 1.75
CA TYR A 205 12.47 15.04 2.43
C TYR A 205 13.53 15.82 1.63
N ASP A 206 14.13 15.15 0.64
CA ASP A 206 15.26 15.67 -0.15
C ASP A 206 14.98 15.60 -1.66
N ARG A 207 14.70 14.40 -2.17
CA ARG A 207 14.40 14.15 -3.59
C ARG A 207 12.96 14.44 -3.96
N HIS A 208 12.76 15.06 -5.12
CA HIS A 208 11.44 15.46 -5.61
C HIS A 208 11.11 14.99 -7.03
N ASN A 209 12.09 14.42 -7.74
CA ASN A 209 11.99 14.04 -9.15
C ASN A 209 12.26 12.54 -9.35
N VAL A 210 11.46 11.87 -10.17
CA VAL A 210 11.64 10.44 -10.51
C VAL A 210 12.96 10.19 -11.20
N TRP A 211 13.45 11.11 -12.04
CA TRP A 211 14.75 10.97 -12.72
C TRP A 211 15.91 10.86 -11.72
N GLU A 212 15.91 11.73 -10.71
CA GLU A 212 16.92 11.70 -9.64
C GLU A 212 16.78 10.45 -8.78
N GLU A 213 15.55 10.05 -8.47
CA GLU A 213 15.27 8.83 -7.71
C GLU A 213 15.77 7.58 -8.45
N VAL A 214 15.59 7.49 -9.78
CA VAL A 214 16.13 6.40 -10.60
C VAL A 214 17.66 6.31 -10.46
N LEU A 215 18.36 7.45 -10.67
CA LEU A 215 19.81 7.50 -10.55
C LEU A 215 20.28 7.13 -9.13
N GLN A 216 19.57 7.59 -8.11
CA GLN A 216 19.91 7.30 -6.72
C GLN A 216 19.69 5.83 -6.36
N ASN A 217 18.63 5.20 -6.88
CA ASN A 217 18.40 3.77 -6.68
C ASN A 217 19.51 2.91 -7.28
N LYS A 218 19.99 3.28 -8.48
CA LYS A 218 21.12 2.61 -9.14
C LYS A 218 22.41 2.86 -8.37
N ARG A 219 22.69 4.11 -8.00
CA ARG A 219 23.90 4.48 -7.24
C ARG A 219 24.00 3.73 -5.91
N LEU A 220 22.87 3.55 -5.22
CA LEU A 220 22.81 2.84 -3.93
C LEU A 220 22.56 1.34 -4.08
N ASN A 221 22.57 0.80 -5.31
CA ASN A 221 22.31 -0.60 -5.64
C ASN A 221 21.06 -1.16 -4.95
N LYS A 222 19.95 -0.40 -4.96
CA LYS A 222 18.71 -0.76 -4.24
C LYS A 222 17.86 -1.82 -4.96
N TYR A 223 18.07 -1.99 -6.26
CA TYR A 223 17.39 -2.97 -7.10
C TYR A 223 18.21 -3.22 -8.36
N ASN A 224 17.88 -4.27 -9.11
CA ASN A 224 18.51 -4.55 -10.39
C ASN A 224 18.39 -3.35 -11.35
N HIS A 225 19.52 -2.92 -11.90
CA HIS A 225 19.60 -1.71 -12.75
C HIS A 225 18.79 -1.84 -14.04
N THR A 226 18.84 -3.00 -14.69
CA THR A 226 18.10 -3.27 -15.93
C THR A 226 16.59 -3.19 -15.67
N ALA A 227 16.11 -3.79 -14.58
CA ALA A 227 14.69 -3.72 -14.20
C ALA A 227 14.23 -2.29 -13.87
N ILE A 228 15.10 -1.47 -13.25
CA ILE A 228 14.84 -0.04 -13.04
C ILE A 228 14.72 0.68 -14.39
N ASP A 229 15.66 0.44 -15.30
CA ASP A 229 15.68 1.09 -16.62
C ASP A 229 14.45 0.68 -17.46
N GLU A 230 14.06 -0.59 -17.44
CA GLU A 230 12.85 -1.09 -18.10
C GLU A 230 11.58 -0.42 -17.57
N GLN A 231 11.40 -0.39 -16.24
CA GLN A 231 10.27 0.28 -15.60
C GLN A 231 10.20 1.76 -15.99
N PHE A 232 11.34 2.44 -15.92
CA PHE A 232 11.41 3.87 -16.17
C PHE A 232 11.17 4.22 -17.64
N ASN A 233 11.79 3.48 -18.56
CA ASN A 233 11.57 3.63 -20.00
C ASN A 233 10.10 3.39 -20.36
N PHE A 234 9.45 2.39 -19.74
CA PHE A 234 8.03 2.14 -19.90
C PHE A 234 7.18 3.34 -19.43
N TYR A 235 7.49 3.92 -18.27
CA TYR A 235 6.77 5.10 -17.78
C TYR A 235 6.99 6.32 -18.66
N GLN A 236 8.20 6.51 -19.19
CA GLN A 236 8.49 7.61 -20.11
C GLN A 236 7.73 7.46 -21.43
N SER A 237 7.70 6.26 -22.02
CA SER A 237 6.97 6.01 -23.27
C SER A 237 5.46 6.16 -23.10
N ASP A 238 4.93 5.87 -21.91
CA ASP A 238 3.52 6.03 -21.56
C ASP A 238 3.16 7.40 -20.94
N GLY A 239 4.05 8.39 -21.13
CA GLY A 239 3.77 9.80 -20.89
C GLY A 239 3.94 10.26 -19.44
N LEU A 240 4.89 9.70 -18.69
CA LEU A 240 5.40 10.32 -17.46
C LEU A 240 6.13 11.63 -17.82
N PRO A 241 5.64 12.80 -17.40
CA PRO A 241 6.32 14.06 -17.70
C PRO A 241 7.59 14.20 -16.88
N LYS A 242 8.59 14.89 -17.45
CA LYS A 242 9.66 15.49 -16.64
C LYS A 242 9.06 16.58 -15.76
N VAL A 243 9.48 16.64 -14.49
CA VAL A 243 9.14 17.75 -13.60
C VAL A 243 9.63 19.04 -14.25
N ASP A 244 8.73 20.00 -14.40
CA ASP A 244 9.03 21.32 -14.94
C ASP A 244 8.71 22.38 -13.87
N PRO A 245 9.74 22.89 -13.16
CA PRO A 245 9.57 23.86 -12.09
C PRO A 245 8.90 25.17 -12.54
N SER A 246 8.89 25.45 -13.85
CA SER A 246 8.27 26.64 -14.42
C SER A 246 6.76 26.51 -14.60
N LYS A 247 6.18 25.31 -14.46
CA LYS A 247 4.73 25.09 -14.58
C LYS A 247 4.03 25.38 -13.25
N PRO A 248 3.22 26.45 -13.16
CA PRO A 248 2.60 26.86 -11.89
C PRO A 248 1.50 25.91 -11.39
N ASN A 249 1.07 24.93 -12.20
CA ASN A 249 -0.08 24.06 -11.93
C ASN A 249 0.29 22.58 -11.82
N ASP A 250 1.45 22.24 -11.26
CA ASP A 250 1.77 20.84 -11.00
C ASP A 250 0.74 20.22 -10.02
N PRO A 251 0.07 19.11 -10.37
CA PRO A 251 -0.89 18.45 -9.49
C PRO A 251 -0.26 17.81 -8.23
N LEU A 252 1.07 17.78 -8.11
CA LEU A 252 1.80 17.35 -6.92
C LEU A 252 2.92 18.33 -6.54
N PRO A 253 3.19 18.51 -5.23
CA PRO A 253 4.36 19.26 -4.78
C PRO A 253 5.68 18.49 -4.98
N SER A 254 5.63 17.19 -5.27
CA SER A 254 6.78 16.31 -5.51
C SER A 254 6.33 15.01 -6.19
N TYR A 255 7.16 14.46 -7.07
CA TYR A 255 6.89 13.18 -7.72
C TYR A 255 7.43 11.98 -6.95
N VAL A 256 8.15 12.23 -5.85
CA VAL A 256 8.77 11.18 -5.04
C VAL A 256 8.14 11.23 -3.64
N PRO A 257 7.31 10.24 -3.28
CA PRO A 257 6.84 10.13 -1.91
C PRO A 257 7.93 9.55 -1.02
N GLU A 258 7.89 9.87 0.27
CA GLU A 258 8.58 9.05 1.28
C GLU A 258 7.81 7.74 1.44
N GLY A 259 6.48 7.83 1.48
CA GLY A 259 5.59 6.69 1.60
C GLY A 259 5.68 5.97 2.96
N SER A 260 6.38 6.54 3.93
CA SER A 260 6.48 6.00 5.29
C SER A 260 5.20 6.21 6.10
N PHE A 261 4.37 7.17 5.72
CA PHE A 261 3.12 7.50 6.39
C PHE A 261 2.04 7.83 5.37
N ILE A 262 0.95 7.05 5.37
CA ILE A 262 -0.17 7.21 4.43
C ILE A 262 -1.48 7.18 5.20
N ILE A 263 -2.37 8.12 4.94
CA ILE A 263 -3.70 8.20 5.52
C ILE A 263 -4.72 8.12 4.40
N ARG A 264 -5.76 7.29 4.53
CA ARG A 264 -6.76 7.07 3.48
C ARG A 264 -8.16 7.13 4.04
N ALA A 265 -9.05 7.77 3.29
CA ALA A 265 -10.46 7.44 3.29
C ALA A 265 -10.68 6.34 2.24
N HIS A 266 -11.43 5.30 2.58
CA HIS A 266 -11.72 4.19 1.67
C HIS A 266 -12.89 4.53 0.74
N THR A 267 -12.64 5.46 -0.16
CA THR A 267 -13.52 5.79 -1.30
C THR A 267 -13.19 4.91 -2.50
N PRO A 268 -14.08 4.81 -3.50
CA PRO A 268 -13.78 4.10 -4.74
C PRO A 268 -12.50 4.60 -5.43
N MET A 269 -12.27 5.92 -5.48
CA MET A 269 -11.10 6.51 -6.13
C MET A 269 -9.79 6.25 -5.36
N SER A 270 -9.81 6.38 -4.03
CA SER A 270 -8.66 6.07 -3.17
C SER A 270 -8.27 4.58 -3.24
N ASN A 271 -9.27 3.69 -3.27
CA ASN A 271 -9.05 2.25 -3.40
C ASN A 271 -8.55 1.89 -4.81
N LEU A 272 -9.09 2.50 -5.87
CA LEU A 272 -8.60 2.34 -7.24
C LEU A 272 -7.12 2.73 -7.32
N PHE A 273 -6.77 3.92 -6.85
CA PHE A 273 -5.37 4.37 -6.84
C PHE A 273 -4.45 3.42 -6.08
N SER A 274 -4.91 2.93 -4.92
CA SER A 274 -4.14 1.98 -4.10
C SER A 274 -3.88 0.65 -4.83
N CYS A 275 -4.88 0.12 -5.54
CA CYS A 275 -4.74 -1.09 -6.35
C CYS A 275 -3.80 -0.86 -7.54
N LEU A 276 -3.99 0.23 -8.28
CA LEU A 276 -3.13 0.57 -9.42
C LEU A 276 -1.67 0.69 -8.98
N TRP A 277 -1.42 1.39 -7.87
CA TRP A 277 -0.06 1.58 -7.37
C TRP A 277 0.56 0.26 -6.90
N PHE A 278 -0.22 -0.61 -6.25
CA PHE A 278 0.21 -1.97 -5.92
C PHE A 278 0.57 -2.76 -7.18
N ASN A 279 -0.28 -2.74 -8.22
CA ASN A 279 -0.06 -3.49 -9.46
C ASN A 279 1.20 -3.02 -10.21
N GLU A 280 1.49 -1.73 -10.20
CA GLU A 280 2.74 -1.20 -10.77
C GLU A 280 3.98 -1.73 -10.02
N VAL A 281 3.88 -1.83 -8.69
CA VAL A 281 4.95 -2.36 -7.86
C VAL A 281 5.10 -3.89 -8.01
N ASP A 282 3.99 -4.60 -8.18
CA ASP A 282 3.96 -6.04 -8.44
C ASP A 282 4.53 -6.38 -9.82
N ARG A 283 4.16 -5.61 -10.85
CA ARG A 283 4.62 -5.81 -12.23
C ARG A 283 6.10 -5.50 -12.41
N PHE A 284 6.57 -4.39 -11.85
CA PHE A 284 7.91 -3.89 -12.09
C PHE A 284 8.81 -4.13 -10.86
N THR A 285 9.20 -3.07 -10.15
CA THR A 285 10.14 -3.14 -9.04
C THR A 285 9.46 -2.85 -7.70
N SER A 286 10.03 -3.35 -6.60
CA SER A 286 9.54 -3.08 -5.24
C SER A 286 9.80 -1.63 -4.75
N ARG A 287 10.35 -0.77 -5.63
CA ARG A 287 10.67 0.64 -5.38
C ARG A 287 9.47 1.51 -5.74
N ASP A 288 8.52 1.56 -4.81
CA ASP A 288 7.27 2.33 -4.92
C ASP A 288 7.44 3.84 -5.17
N GLN A 289 8.60 4.38 -4.83
CA GLN A 289 8.97 5.77 -5.15
C GLN A 289 9.02 6.02 -6.68
N LEU A 290 9.35 5.00 -7.47
CA LEU A 290 9.43 5.09 -8.94
C LEU A 290 8.05 5.05 -9.61
N SER A 291 7.10 4.32 -9.01
CA SER A 291 5.76 4.11 -9.60
C SER A 291 4.72 5.12 -9.13
N PHE A 292 4.93 5.83 -8.02
CA PHE A 292 3.93 6.73 -7.44
C PHE A 292 3.43 7.81 -8.39
N ALA A 293 4.35 8.68 -8.86
CA ALA A 293 3.96 9.82 -9.70
C ALA A 293 3.37 9.37 -11.02
N TYR A 294 3.97 8.36 -11.65
CA TYR A 294 3.42 7.76 -12.86
C TYR A 294 1.96 7.31 -12.65
N THR A 295 1.71 6.51 -11.61
CA THR A 295 0.38 5.96 -11.32
C THR A 295 -0.63 7.09 -11.08
N TYR A 296 -0.25 8.08 -10.26
CA TYR A 296 -1.12 9.19 -9.91
C TYR A 296 -1.43 10.09 -11.11
N LEU A 297 -0.41 10.47 -11.88
CA LEU A 297 -0.56 11.36 -13.03
C LEU A 297 -1.35 10.68 -14.15
N LYS A 298 -1.12 9.38 -14.40
CA LYS A 298 -1.90 8.61 -15.37
C LYS A 298 -3.36 8.50 -14.94
N LEU A 299 -3.64 8.15 -13.68
CA LEU A 299 -5.01 8.08 -13.16
C LEU A 299 -5.73 9.42 -13.31
N ARG A 300 -5.06 10.54 -12.99
CA ARG A 300 -5.65 11.88 -13.19
C ARG A 300 -5.90 12.22 -14.65
N ARG A 301 -4.93 11.94 -15.53
CA ARG A 301 -5.04 12.19 -16.98
C ARG A 301 -6.21 11.43 -17.60
N MET A 302 -6.44 10.20 -17.15
CA MET A 302 -7.50 9.34 -17.68
C MET A 302 -8.88 9.64 -17.07
N ASN A 303 -8.95 10.45 -16.01
CA ASN A 303 -10.18 10.79 -15.30
C ASN A 303 -10.27 12.29 -14.96
N PRO A 304 -10.26 13.19 -15.97
CA PRO A 304 -10.23 14.64 -15.73
C PRO A 304 -11.44 15.14 -14.93
N GLU A 305 -12.61 14.53 -15.14
CA GLU A 305 -13.85 14.89 -14.46
C GLU A 305 -13.94 14.37 -13.01
N ARG A 306 -13.04 13.45 -12.63
CA ARG A 306 -13.08 12.75 -11.34
C ARG A 306 -11.67 12.62 -10.74
N PRO A 307 -10.98 13.73 -10.47
CA PRO A 307 -9.63 13.67 -9.94
C PRO A 307 -9.63 13.18 -8.49
N ILE A 308 -8.71 12.28 -8.19
CA ILE A 308 -8.40 11.88 -6.81
C ILE A 308 -7.98 13.11 -5.98
N GLN A 309 -8.57 13.27 -4.79
CA GLN A 309 -8.24 14.35 -3.85
C GLN A 309 -7.09 13.91 -2.95
N LEU A 310 -5.86 14.14 -3.42
CA LEU A 310 -4.64 13.77 -2.71
C LEU A 310 -3.99 14.97 -2.01
N TYR A 311 -3.61 14.79 -0.75
CA TYR A 311 -2.83 15.75 0.03
C TYR A 311 -1.43 15.20 0.33
N MET A 312 -0.41 15.74 -0.34
CA MET A 312 0.97 15.41 -0.04
C MET A 312 1.56 16.43 0.95
N PHE A 313 2.22 15.96 2.01
CA PHE A 313 2.73 16.81 3.09
C PHE A 313 4.20 16.54 3.37
N LYS A 314 4.93 17.57 3.81
CA LYS A 314 6.31 17.41 4.29
C LYS A 314 6.32 16.81 5.70
N VAL A 315 7.24 15.89 5.95
CA VAL A 315 7.56 15.44 7.31
C VAL A 315 8.63 16.38 7.84
N ASN A 316 8.30 17.18 8.84
CA ASN A 316 9.32 17.90 9.60
C ASN A 316 9.91 16.91 10.60
N PHE A 317 11.17 16.54 10.38
CA PHE A 317 11.92 15.66 11.28
C PHE A 317 12.35 16.38 12.55
#